data_AF-A0A523GMT7-F1
#
_entry.id   AF-A0A523GMT7-F1
#
_cell.length_a   1.000
_cell.length_b   1.000
_cell.length_c   1.000
_cell.angle_alpha   90.00
_cell.angle_beta   90.00
_cell.angle_gamma   90.00
#
_symmetry.space_group_name_H-M   'P 1'
#
loop_
_entity.id
_entity.type
_entity.pdbx_description
1 polymer ?
#
loop_
_entity_poly.entity_id
_entity_poly.type
_entity_poly.pdbx_seq_one_letter_code
_entity_poly.pdbx_strand_id
1 'polypeptide(L)' 'MFLHSHPYSPFIPENATKLIVGTLPPPRFTTGDLKVGDVDFCYGSRDGYLWPILDRIFGLDLLFET' A
#
# COMPACT_ATOMS: atom_id res chain seq x y z
N MET A 1 10.91 -4.20 23.50
CA MET A 1 11.31 -3.29 22.40
C MET A 1 10.45 -3.63 21.20
N PHE A 2 9.77 -2.65 20.61
CA PHE A 2 8.98 -2.86 19.39
C PHE A 2 9.92 -2.95 18.18
N LEU A 3 9.77 -3.99 17.34
CA LEU A 3 10.50 -4.11 16.08
C LEU A 3 9.61 -3.63 14.95
N HIS A 4 9.93 -2.47 14.37
CA HIS A 4 9.22 -1.92 13.21
C HIS A 4 9.83 -2.52 11.93
N SER A 5 9.12 -3.44 11.29
CA SER A 5 9.57 -4.12 10.07
C SER A 5 8.56 -4.00 8.93
N HIS A 6 9.04 -4.15 7.69
CA HIS A 6 8.19 -4.09 6.51
C HIS A 6 7.42 -5.42 6.37
N PRO A 7 6.08 -5.41 6.35
CA PRO A 7 5.29 -6.64 6.36
C PRO A 7 5.20 -7.33 4.99
N TYR A 8 5.45 -6.58 3.91
CA TYR A 8 5.28 -7.07 2.54
C TYR A 8 6.62 -7.34 1.86
N SER A 9 6.70 -8.46 1.14
CA SER A 9 7.84 -8.72 0.25
C SER A 9 7.82 -7.77 -0.95
N PRO A 10 8.99 -7.44 -1.54
CA PRO A 10 9.04 -6.70 -2.79
C PRO A 10 8.25 -7.41 -3.89
N PHE A 11 7.49 -6.65 -4.68
CA PHE A 11 6.79 -7.13 -5.86
C PHE A 11 7.24 -6.34 -7.08
N ILE A 12 7.98 -6.98 -7.98
CA ILE A 12 8.56 -6.36 -9.18
C ILE A 12 8.32 -7.29 -10.38
N PRO A 13 7.27 -7.03 -11.19
CA PRO A 13 7.04 -7.77 -12.43
C PRO A 13 8.20 -7.66 -13.41
N GLU A 14 8.48 -8.71 -14.20
CA GLU A 14 9.61 -8.73 -15.16
C GLU A 14 9.53 -7.61 -16.21
N ASN A 15 8.32 -7.20 -16.59
CA ASN A 15 8.06 -6.15 -17.57
C ASN A 15 7.86 -4.76 -16.94
N ALA A 16 8.15 -4.59 -15.64
CA ALA A 16 8.01 -3.31 -14.97
C ALA A 16 8.98 -2.27 -15.56
N THR A 17 8.45 -1.17 -16.08
CA THR A 17 9.25 -0.04 -16.62
C THR A 17 9.47 1.07 -15.59
N LYS A 18 8.78 1.00 -14.45
CA LYS A 18 8.82 1.97 -13.36
C LYS A 18 8.74 1.22 -12.04
N LEU A 19 9.48 1.70 -11.03
CA LEU A 19 9.47 1.16 -9.68
C LEU A 19 9.04 2.25 -8.69
N ILE A 20 8.05 1.95 -7.85
CA ILE A 20 7.63 2.83 -6.76
C ILE A 20 8.32 2.36 -5.48
N VAL A 21 9.24 3.16 -4.97
CA VAL A 21 9.96 2.87 -3.72
C VAL A 21 9.39 3.74 -2.60
N GLY A 22 8.74 3.10 -1.65
CA GLY A 22 8.20 3.75 -0.46
C GLY A 22 9.18 3.76 0.70
N THR A 23 8.75 4.34 1.81
CA THR A 23 9.39 4.17 3.11
C THR A 23 8.73 3.01 3.86
N LEU A 24 8.97 2.90 5.17
CA LEU A 24 8.32 1.90 6.02
C LEU A 24 6.85 2.28 6.27
N PRO A 25 5.88 1.35 6.10
CA PRO A 25 4.48 1.65 6.37
C PRO A 25 4.25 1.92 7.86
N PRO A 26 3.11 2.51 8.24
CA PRO A 26 2.79 2.77 9.63
C PRO A 26 2.93 1.50 10.50
N PRO A 27 3.41 1.58 11.75
CA PRO A 27 3.67 0.42 12.62
C PRO A 27 2.55 -0.63 12.70
N ARG A 28 1.28 -0.21 12.57
CA ARG A 28 0.12 -1.10 12.56
C ARG A 28 0.13 -2.14 11.43
N PHE A 29 0.81 -1.86 10.33
CA PHE A 29 1.01 -2.78 9.22
C PHE A 29 2.03 -3.87 9.57
N THR A 30 3.00 -3.57 10.43
CA THR A 30 3.94 -4.58 10.95
C THR A 30 3.25 -5.59 11.85
N THR A 31 2.31 -5.15 12.67
CA THR A 31 1.62 -6.00 13.66
C THR A 31 0.33 -6.62 13.12
N GLY A 32 -0.20 -6.12 12.00
CA GLY A 32 -1.51 -6.53 11.47
C GLY A 32 -2.70 -5.85 12.16
N ASP A 33 -2.47 -4.84 13.00
CA ASP A 33 -3.51 -4.06 13.71
C ASP A 33 -4.18 -3.03 12.77
N LEU A 34 -4.69 -3.49 11.64
CA LEU A 34 -5.26 -2.66 10.58
C LEU A 34 -6.52 -1.93 11.05
N LYS A 35 -6.66 -0.67 10.62
CA LYS A 35 -7.90 0.09 10.85
C LYS A 35 -8.98 -0.36 9.88
N VAL A 36 -10.25 -0.11 10.23
CA VAL A 36 -11.35 -0.22 9.27
C VAL A 36 -11.04 0.64 8.04
N GLY A 37 -11.06 0.02 6.86
CA GLY A 37 -10.72 0.60 5.57
C GLY A 37 -9.24 0.53 5.19
N ASP A 38 -8.33 0.09 6.08
CA ASP A 38 -6.99 -0.30 5.65
C ASP A 38 -7.10 -1.63 4.87
N VAL A 39 -6.39 -1.72 3.75
CA VAL A 39 -6.19 -2.94 2.98
C VAL A 39 -4.85 -3.53 3.40
N ASP A 40 -4.79 -4.83 3.68
CA ASP A 40 -3.55 -5.54 4.01
C ASP A 40 -2.64 -5.71 2.77
N PHE A 41 -2.15 -4.59 2.25
CA PHE A 41 -1.34 -4.53 1.04
C PHE A 41 -0.42 -3.31 1.03
N CYS A 42 0.57 -3.32 0.11
CA CYS A 42 1.43 -2.17 -0.15
C CYS A 42 0.59 -0.90 -0.42
N TYR A 43 0.90 0.18 0.30
CA TYR A 43 0.13 1.43 0.25
C TYR A 43 -1.38 1.28 0.56
N GLY A 44 -1.77 0.21 1.25
CA GLY A 44 -3.16 -0.07 1.61
C GLY A 44 -3.68 0.73 2.80
N SER A 45 -2.89 1.66 3.34
CA SER A 45 -3.37 2.59 4.37
C SER A 45 -4.53 3.41 3.81
N ARG A 46 -5.67 3.44 4.52
CA ARG A 46 -6.82 4.31 4.19
C ARG A 46 -6.46 5.80 4.16
N ASP A 47 -5.42 6.17 4.90
CA ASP A 47 -4.89 7.54 4.97
C ASP A 47 -3.94 7.85 3.78
N GLY A 48 -3.70 6.89 2.87
CA GLY A 48 -2.81 7.00 1.73
C GLY A 48 -3.54 7.36 0.43
N TYR A 49 -2.88 8.14 -0.43
CA TYR A 49 -3.46 8.62 -1.69
C TYR A 49 -2.92 7.92 -2.94
N LEU A 50 -1.99 6.97 -2.82
CA LEU A 50 -1.37 6.36 -4.00
C LEU A 50 -2.41 5.74 -4.95
N TRP A 51 -3.24 4.84 -4.43
CA TRP A 51 -4.23 4.13 -5.24
C TRP A 51 -5.27 5.08 -5.87
N PRO A 52 -5.89 6.03 -5.14
CA PRO A 52 -6.75 7.05 -5.75
C PRO A 52 -6.07 7.88 -6.85
N ILE A 53 -4.78 8.23 -6.66
CA ILE A 53 -4.02 9.00 -7.66
C ILE A 53 -3.76 8.16 -8.92
N LEU A 54 -3.31 6.91 -8.76
CA LEU A 54 -3.04 6.01 -9.87
C LEU A 54 -4.33 5.68 -10.63
N ASP A 55 -5.43 5.43 -9.91
CA ASP A 55 -6.74 5.20 -10.48
C ASP A 55 -7.16 6.36 -11.39
N ARG A 56 -7.01 7.61 -10.92
CA ARG A 56 -7.34 8.80 -11.70
C ARG A 56 -6.41 9.04 -12.90
N ILE A 57 -5.11 8.80 -12.75
CA ILE A 57 -4.13 9.05 -13.82
C ILE A 57 -4.27 8.03 -14.95
N PHE A 58 -4.54 6.76 -14.59
CA PHE A 58 -4.55 5.66 -15.54
C PHE A 58 -5.95 5.17 -15.91
N GLY A 59 -7.01 5.68 -15.26
CA GLY A 59 -8.39 5.25 -15.50
C GLY A 59 -8.56 3.76 -15.20
N LEU A 60 -8.18 3.34 -13.98
CA LEU A 60 -8.13 1.92 -13.61
C LEU A 60 -9.48 1.35 -13.18
N ASP A 61 -10.47 2.21 -12.93
CA ASP A 61 -11.79 1.87 -12.40
C ASP A 61 -11.71 1.00 -11.13
N LEU A 62 -10.81 1.37 -10.21
CA LEU A 62 -10.66 0.68 -8.92
C LEU A 62 -11.93 0.82 -8.07
N LEU A 63 -12.26 -0.27 -7.36
CA LEU A 63 -13.38 -0.30 -6.44
C LEU A 63 -12.92 0.17 -5.05
N PHE A 64 -13.59 1.18 -4.51
CA PHE A 64 -13.37 1.69 -3.17
C PHE A 64 -14.60 1.42 -2.30
N GLU A 65 -14.39 0.87 -1.11
CA GLU A 65 -15.44 0.75 -0.10
C GLU A 65 -15.68 2.12 0.57
N THR A 66 -16.95 2.48 0.76
CA THR A 66 -17.40 3.75 1.37
C THR A 66 -18.04 3.54 2.73
#